data_AF-A0A7C7UE26-F1
#
_entry.id   AF-A0A7C7UE26-F1
#
_cell.length_a   1.000
_cell.length_b   1.000
_cell.length_c   1.000
_cell.angle_alpha   90.00
_cell.angle_beta   90.00
_cell.angle_gamma   90.00
#
_symmetry.space_group_name_H-M   'P 1'
#
loop_
_entity.id
_entity.type
_entity.pdbx_description
1 polymer ?
#
loop_
_entity_poly.entity_id
_entity_poly.type
_entity_poly.pdbx_seq_one_letter_code
_entity_poly.pdbx_strand_id
1 'polypeptide(L)'
;MERKPKPMRLIGQVKSFTPMLILFLALFLGSLAGFNLCEINRDFADLLAFKREVPWSLVTALFVHLNREQHLYPNLQGLAAFTLVFFTSTTLLSIIAGNPSKAAWRLSWGYVFTALIPHILILTIQAELSPVGTRFFGLSLATFGLYGYSLIITLWAGGSLVAIAVKIWRISASLRKDLYYAFTLVLLSLIILLYPFIELGSFLAFLGFGKPQANVIGHLAAFLAGMVIGFPVLTLTCKKPFILQKI
;
A
#
# COMPACT_ATOMS: atom_id res chain seq x y z
N MET A 1 -15.86 -37.26 9.61
CA MET A 1 -16.04 -36.72 8.25
C MET A 1 -15.28 -35.41 8.12
N GLU A 2 -14.09 -35.43 7.52
CA GLU A 2 -13.35 -34.21 7.17
C GLU A 2 -14.08 -33.50 6.02
N ARG A 3 -14.67 -32.34 6.31
CA ARG A 3 -15.22 -31.48 5.25
C ARG A 3 -14.05 -30.90 4.48
N LYS A 4 -13.80 -31.41 3.27
CA LYS A 4 -12.90 -30.77 2.30
C LYS A 4 -13.29 -29.29 2.17
N PRO A 5 -12.35 -28.34 2.31
CA PRO A 5 -12.65 -26.92 2.16
C PRO A 5 -13.16 -26.67 0.75
N LYS A 6 -14.41 -26.20 0.62
CA LYS A 6 -15.03 -25.91 -0.68
C LYS A 6 -14.23 -24.79 -1.38
N PRO A 7 -13.74 -25.00 -2.62
CA PRO A 7 -12.99 -24.00 -3.38
C PRO A 7 -13.77 -22.70 -3.67
N MET A 8 -15.10 -22.72 -3.48
CA MET A 8 -15.98 -21.56 -3.53
C MET A 8 -15.64 -20.42 -2.53
N ARG A 9 -14.82 -20.68 -1.51
CA ARG A 9 -14.43 -19.64 -0.52
C ARG A 9 -13.36 -18.66 -1.02
N LEU A 10 -12.49 -19.05 -1.96
CA LEU A 10 -11.41 -18.19 -2.46
C LEU A 10 -11.91 -17.11 -3.42
N ILE A 11 -12.82 -17.46 -4.34
CA ILE A 11 -13.40 -16.49 -5.31
C ILE A 11 -14.21 -15.41 -4.59
N GLY A 12 -14.91 -15.76 -3.51
CA GLY A 12 -15.64 -14.81 -2.67
C GLY A 12 -14.73 -13.82 -1.92
N GLN A 13 -13.47 -14.19 -1.66
CA GLN A 13 -12.48 -13.28 -1.07
C GLN A 13 -11.91 -12.30 -2.09
N VAL A 14 -11.71 -12.71 -3.35
CA VAL A 14 -11.18 -11.81 -4.40
C VAL A 14 -12.10 -10.59 -4.60
N LYS A 15 -13.43 -10.77 -4.58
CA LYS A 15 -14.39 -9.64 -4.63
C LYS A 15 -14.23 -8.65 -3.48
N SER A 16 -13.70 -9.11 -2.34
CA SER A 16 -13.44 -8.24 -1.19
C SER A 16 -12.23 -7.32 -1.44
N PHE A 17 -11.37 -7.66 -2.39
CA PHE A 17 -10.23 -6.84 -2.80
C PHE A 17 -10.52 -5.90 -3.97
N THR A 18 -11.76 -5.86 -4.48
CA THR A 18 -12.13 -5.03 -5.63
C THR A 18 -11.72 -3.56 -5.49
N PRO A 19 -11.88 -2.87 -4.35
CA PRO A 19 -11.46 -1.46 -4.23
C PRO A 19 -9.93 -1.29 -4.43
N MET A 20 -9.14 -2.18 -3.84
CA MET A 20 -7.69 -2.21 -3.99
C MET A 20 -7.30 -2.54 -5.44
N LEU A 21 -7.92 -3.57 -6.05
CA LEU A 21 -7.60 -3.99 -7.41
C LEU A 21 -7.94 -2.90 -8.43
N ILE A 22 -9.08 -2.24 -8.30
CA ILE A 22 -9.47 -1.13 -9.19
C ILE A 22 -8.44 -0.01 -9.08
N LEU A 23 -8.10 0.42 -7.86
CA LEU A 23 -7.14 1.50 -7.69
C LEU A 23 -5.74 1.10 -8.19
N PHE A 24 -5.26 -0.09 -7.86
CA PHE A 24 -3.98 -0.61 -8.34
C PHE A 24 -3.92 -0.60 -9.87
N LEU A 25 -4.92 -1.16 -10.55
CA LEU A 25 -4.97 -1.19 -12.01
C LEU A 25 -5.06 0.21 -12.61
N ALA A 26 -5.87 1.10 -12.02
CA ALA A 26 -6.01 2.47 -12.48
C ALA A 26 -4.68 3.24 -12.36
N LEU A 27 -3.97 3.14 -11.22
CA LEU A 27 -2.68 3.76 -11.02
C LEU A 27 -1.60 3.15 -11.92
N PHE A 28 -1.54 1.82 -12.01
CA PHE A 28 -0.51 1.13 -12.77
C PHE A 28 -0.66 1.35 -14.28
N LEU A 29 -1.82 1.01 -14.84
CA LEU A 29 -2.09 1.17 -16.28
C LEU A 29 -2.23 2.64 -16.66
N GLY A 30 -2.85 3.46 -15.82
CA GLY A 30 -2.96 4.90 -16.04
C GLY A 30 -1.60 5.58 -16.11
N SER A 31 -0.65 5.19 -15.26
CA SER A 31 0.72 5.75 -15.30
C SER A 31 1.51 5.29 -16.51
N LEU A 32 1.35 4.05 -16.96
CA LEU A 32 1.93 3.58 -18.21
C LEU A 32 1.34 4.34 -19.41
N ALA A 33 0.02 4.46 -19.48
CA ALA A 33 -0.65 5.19 -20.55
C ALA A 33 -0.27 6.67 -20.54
N GLY A 34 -0.31 7.32 -19.38
CA GLY A 34 0.06 8.72 -19.19
C GLY A 34 1.51 9.00 -19.61
N PHE A 35 2.44 8.12 -19.23
CA PHE A 35 3.83 8.24 -19.66
C PHE A 35 3.99 8.13 -21.18
N ASN A 36 3.40 7.11 -21.82
CA ASN A 36 3.48 6.94 -23.27
C ASN A 36 2.84 8.12 -24.04
N LEU A 37 1.72 8.66 -23.54
CA LEU A 37 1.09 9.85 -24.12
C LEU A 37 2.03 11.08 -24.06
N CYS A 38 2.73 11.27 -22.94
CA CYS A 38 3.71 12.35 -22.77
C CYS A 38 4.98 12.14 -23.62
N GLU A 39 5.36 10.88 -23.92
CA GLU A 39 6.43 10.59 -24.88
C GLU A 39 6.03 10.98 -26.32
N ILE A 40 4.76 10.81 -26.69
CA ILE A 40 4.24 11.20 -28.02
C ILE A 40 4.16 12.72 -28.16
N ASN A 41 3.66 13.42 -27.14
CA ASN A 41 3.63 14.88 -27.11
C ASN A 41 3.96 15.40 -25.70
N ARG A 42 5.09 16.09 -25.58
CA ARG A 42 5.60 16.62 -24.31
C ARG A 42 4.70 17.70 -23.70
N ASP A 43 3.90 18.40 -24.50
CA ASP A 43 2.98 19.44 -24.00
C ASP A 43 1.89 18.84 -23.11
N PHE A 44 1.57 17.54 -23.27
CA PHE A 44 0.63 16.86 -22.39
C PHE A 44 1.14 16.72 -20.96
N ALA A 45 2.45 16.59 -20.75
CA ALA A 45 3.02 16.53 -19.41
C ALA A 45 2.68 17.82 -18.65
N ASP A 46 2.85 18.96 -19.32
CA ASP A 46 2.58 20.29 -18.74
C ASP A 46 1.09 20.56 -18.50
N LEU A 47 0.20 20.03 -19.34
CA LEU A 47 -1.24 20.14 -19.19
C LEU A 47 -1.77 19.29 -18.02
N LEU A 48 -1.19 18.11 -17.83
CA LEU A 48 -1.64 17.12 -16.84
C LEU A 48 -0.91 17.23 -15.50
N ALA A 49 0.19 17.98 -15.44
CA ALA A 49 0.90 18.31 -14.21
C ALA A 49 -0.01 19.02 -13.21
N PHE A 50 0.17 18.72 -11.93
CA PHE A 50 -0.45 19.54 -10.90
C PHE A 50 0.26 20.89 -10.81
N LYS A 51 -0.54 21.96 -10.81
CA LYS A 51 -0.12 23.35 -10.63
C LYS A 51 -1.15 24.02 -9.72
N ARG A 52 -0.73 25.01 -8.95
CA ARG A 52 -1.61 25.73 -8.01
C ARG A 52 -2.82 26.35 -8.70
N GLU A 53 -2.65 26.81 -9.93
CA GLU A 53 -3.66 27.48 -10.75
C GLU A 53 -4.63 26.49 -11.42
N VAL A 54 -4.33 25.19 -11.36
CA VAL A 54 -5.02 24.13 -12.09
C VAL A 54 -5.40 23.03 -11.08
N PRO A 55 -6.34 23.29 -10.15
CA PRO A 55 -6.60 22.37 -9.04
C PRO A 55 -7.15 21.01 -9.48
N TRP A 56 -7.78 20.94 -10.65
CA TRP A 56 -8.31 19.69 -11.21
C TRP A 56 -7.21 18.70 -11.64
N SER A 57 -5.98 19.17 -11.90
CA SER A 57 -4.88 18.29 -12.34
C SER A 57 -4.19 17.54 -11.19
N LEU A 58 -4.69 17.70 -9.96
CA LEU A 58 -4.21 16.97 -8.79
C LEU A 58 -4.30 15.45 -8.95
N VAL A 59 -5.37 14.98 -9.62
CA VAL A 59 -5.56 13.56 -9.93
C VAL A 59 -4.73 13.15 -11.15
N THR A 60 -4.68 13.98 -12.19
CA THR A 60 -3.94 13.63 -13.41
C THR A 60 -2.44 13.56 -13.19
N ALA A 61 -1.91 14.34 -12.25
CA ALA A 61 -0.49 14.33 -11.88
C ALA A 61 0.00 12.94 -11.45
N LEU A 62 -0.86 12.08 -10.88
CA LEU A 62 -0.53 10.70 -10.52
C LEU A 62 -0.02 9.89 -11.72
N PHE A 63 -0.49 10.20 -12.93
CA PHE A 63 -0.20 9.42 -14.12
C PHE A 63 0.96 9.97 -14.94
N VAL A 64 1.41 11.20 -14.65
CA VAL A 64 2.46 11.87 -15.43
C VAL A 64 3.81 11.60 -14.81
N HIS A 65 4.74 11.07 -15.61
CA HIS A 65 6.10 10.76 -15.18
C HIS A 65 7.10 11.35 -16.19
N LEU A 66 8.18 11.94 -15.68
CA LEU A 66 9.14 12.70 -16.49
C LEU A 66 10.20 11.84 -17.18
N ASN A 67 10.52 10.69 -16.59
CA ASN A 67 11.48 9.76 -17.16
C ASN A 67 11.17 8.32 -16.72
N ARG A 68 11.66 7.37 -17.51
CA ARG A 68 11.35 5.94 -17.34
C ARG A 68 12.05 5.34 -16.12
N GLU A 69 13.36 5.54 -16.01
CA GLU A 69 14.22 4.81 -15.06
C GLU A 69 14.18 5.35 -13.62
N GLN A 70 14.11 6.68 -13.45
CA GLN A 70 14.20 7.31 -12.13
C GLN A 70 12.83 7.71 -11.58
N HIS A 71 11.80 7.81 -12.43
CA HIS A 71 10.48 8.28 -12.04
C HIS A 71 9.39 7.21 -12.23
N LEU A 72 9.15 6.71 -13.44
CA LEU A 72 8.05 5.75 -13.69
C LEU A 72 8.31 4.38 -13.07
N TYR A 73 9.44 3.75 -13.39
CA TYR A 73 9.72 2.37 -12.97
C TYR A 73 9.82 2.21 -11.45
N PRO A 74 10.54 3.06 -10.71
CA PRO A 74 10.59 2.93 -9.25
C PRO A 74 9.21 3.08 -8.61
N ASN A 75 8.39 3.99 -9.13
CA ASN A 75 7.02 4.20 -8.67
C ASN A 75 6.13 2.97 -8.92
N LEU A 76 6.17 2.39 -10.11
CA LEU A 76 5.39 1.19 -10.46
C LEU A 76 5.88 -0.06 -9.73
N GLN A 77 7.18 -0.22 -9.55
CA GLN A 77 7.78 -1.30 -8.75
C GLN A 77 7.34 -1.19 -7.29
N GLY A 78 7.44 0.00 -6.69
CA GLY A 78 6.95 0.26 -5.34
C GLY A 78 5.45 -0.01 -5.21
N LEU A 79 4.64 0.50 -6.14
CA LEU A 79 3.20 0.26 -6.18
C LEU A 79 2.89 -1.24 -6.21
N ALA A 80 3.52 -2.01 -7.10
CA ALA A 80 3.29 -3.46 -7.21
C ALA A 80 3.75 -4.22 -5.96
N ALA A 81 4.96 -3.93 -5.47
CA ALA A 81 5.53 -4.59 -4.28
C ALA A 81 4.66 -4.34 -3.04
N PHE A 82 4.30 -3.08 -2.77
CA PHE A 82 3.50 -2.74 -1.59
C PHE A 82 2.06 -3.27 -1.70
N THR A 83 1.50 -3.33 -2.91
CA THR A 83 0.19 -3.96 -3.13
C THR A 83 0.23 -5.46 -2.84
N LEU A 84 1.29 -6.16 -3.25
CA LEU A 84 1.46 -7.59 -2.98
C LEU A 84 1.58 -7.86 -1.47
N VAL A 85 2.40 -7.05 -0.78
CA VAL A 85 2.57 -7.11 0.68
C VAL A 85 1.24 -6.84 1.39
N PHE A 86 0.53 -5.78 0.99
CA PHE A 86 -0.79 -5.43 1.51
C PHE A 86 -1.79 -6.58 1.31
N PHE A 87 -1.87 -7.14 0.10
CA PHE A 87 -2.78 -8.24 -0.22
C PHE A 87 -2.52 -9.47 0.66
N THR A 88 -1.24 -9.85 0.79
CA THR A 88 -0.81 -10.99 1.60
C THR A 88 -1.16 -10.77 3.08
N SER A 89 -0.79 -9.62 3.62
CA SER A 89 -1.00 -9.29 5.03
C SER A 89 -2.48 -9.13 5.37
N THR A 90 -3.26 -8.52 4.47
CA THR A 90 -4.72 -8.39 4.59
C THR A 90 -5.41 -9.74 4.53
N THR A 91 -4.98 -10.64 3.64
CA THR A 91 -5.52 -11.99 3.56
C THR A 91 -5.34 -12.72 4.89
N LEU A 92 -4.12 -12.71 5.45
CA LEU A 92 -3.84 -13.30 6.76
C LEU A 92 -4.68 -12.68 7.88
N LEU A 93 -4.68 -11.35 7.98
CA LEU A 93 -5.39 -10.63 9.03
C LEU A 93 -6.91 -10.84 8.96
N SER A 94 -7.46 -10.91 7.74
CA SER A 94 -8.89 -11.15 7.52
C SER A 94 -9.32 -12.55 7.98
N ILE A 95 -8.45 -13.55 7.83
CA ILE A 95 -8.67 -14.91 8.32
C ILE A 95 -8.67 -14.92 9.85
N ILE A 96 -7.70 -14.24 10.48
CA ILE A 96 -7.58 -14.12 11.94
C ILE A 96 -8.80 -13.41 12.55
N ALA A 97 -9.34 -12.39 11.86
CA ALA A 97 -10.51 -11.64 12.30
C ALA A 97 -11.82 -12.46 12.29
N GLY A 98 -11.85 -13.64 11.66
CA GLY A 98 -13.01 -14.54 11.66
C GLY A 98 -14.15 -14.15 10.70
N ASN A 99 -14.06 -13.00 10.03
CA ASN A 99 -14.95 -12.61 8.92
C ASN A 99 -14.13 -12.14 7.71
N PRO A 100 -13.57 -13.08 6.92
CA PRO A 100 -12.54 -12.76 5.94
C PRO A 100 -13.01 -11.78 4.86
N SER A 101 -14.19 -11.99 4.28
CA SER A 101 -14.70 -11.11 3.21
C SER A 101 -14.95 -9.69 3.71
N LYS A 102 -15.63 -9.52 4.86
CA LYS A 102 -15.92 -8.18 5.40
C LYS A 102 -14.66 -7.45 5.84
N ALA A 103 -13.71 -8.17 6.44
CA ALA A 103 -12.44 -7.60 6.88
C ALA A 103 -11.57 -7.18 5.70
N ALA A 104 -11.39 -8.06 4.70
CA ALA A 104 -10.64 -7.74 3.49
C ALA A 104 -11.24 -6.56 2.72
N TRP A 105 -12.58 -6.46 2.63
CA TRP A 105 -13.26 -5.32 2.02
C TRP A 105 -12.95 -4.00 2.71
N ARG A 106 -13.04 -3.97 4.05
CA ARG A 106 -12.74 -2.76 4.84
C ARG A 106 -11.27 -2.35 4.71
N LEU A 107 -10.36 -3.31 4.82
CA LEU A 107 -8.92 -3.06 4.67
C LEU A 107 -8.58 -2.58 3.26
N SER A 108 -9.27 -3.10 2.23
CA SER A 108 -9.10 -2.64 0.84
C SER A 108 -9.54 -1.20 0.62
N TRP A 109 -10.57 -0.72 1.33
CA TRP A 109 -10.88 0.72 1.36
C TRP A 109 -9.82 1.53 2.09
N GLY A 110 -9.23 0.98 3.15
CA GLY A 110 -8.05 1.57 3.79
C GLY A 110 -6.92 1.80 2.80
N TYR A 111 -6.67 0.86 1.88
CA TYR A 111 -5.66 1.00 0.81
C TYR A 111 -5.98 2.17 -0.10
N VAL A 112 -7.26 2.34 -0.48
CA VAL A 112 -7.69 3.48 -1.31
C VAL A 112 -7.45 4.80 -0.58
N PHE A 113 -7.84 4.89 0.68
CA PHE A 113 -7.68 6.11 1.47
C PHE A 113 -6.22 6.46 1.72
N THR A 114 -5.37 5.48 2.02
CA THR A 114 -3.95 5.71 2.30
C THR A 114 -3.13 6.00 1.04
N ALA A 115 -3.59 5.60 -0.14
CA ALA A 115 -3.01 6.07 -1.40
C ALA A 115 -3.44 7.51 -1.73
N LEU A 116 -4.74 7.80 -1.67
CA LEU A 116 -5.28 9.04 -2.23
C LEU A 116 -5.23 10.22 -1.26
N ILE A 117 -5.56 10.03 0.03
CA ILE A 117 -5.63 11.15 0.98
C ILE A 117 -4.25 11.79 1.20
N PRO A 118 -3.17 11.04 1.51
CA PRO A 118 -1.85 11.63 1.65
C PRO A 118 -1.38 12.32 0.37
N HIS A 119 -1.63 11.71 -0.80
CA HIS A 119 -1.33 12.33 -2.10
C HIS A 119 -2.00 13.70 -2.22
N ILE A 120 -3.32 13.76 -2.05
CA ILE A 120 -4.10 15.00 -2.19
C ILE A 120 -3.62 16.08 -1.21
N LEU A 121 -3.53 15.74 0.08
CA LEU A 121 -3.24 16.72 1.13
C LEU A 121 -1.81 17.25 1.02
N ILE A 122 -0.83 16.36 0.89
CA ILE A 122 0.58 16.74 0.88
C ILE A 122 0.91 17.48 -0.41
N LEU A 123 0.38 17.04 -1.56
CA LEU A 123 0.61 17.70 -2.83
C LEU A 123 0.03 19.12 -2.84
N THR A 124 -1.17 19.31 -2.27
CA THR A 124 -1.78 20.63 -2.12
C THR A 124 -0.91 21.54 -1.25
N ILE A 125 -0.47 21.06 -0.09
CA ILE A 125 0.42 21.82 0.80
C ILE A 125 1.73 22.17 0.09
N GLN A 126 2.33 21.23 -0.65
CA GLN A 126 3.55 21.47 -1.41
C GLN A 126 3.38 22.56 -2.47
N ALA A 127 2.27 22.54 -3.20
CA ALA A 127 1.98 23.57 -4.20
C ALA A 127 1.77 24.95 -3.58
N GLU A 128 1.11 25.05 -2.43
CA GLU A 128 0.94 26.32 -1.72
C GLU A 128 2.26 26.89 -1.19
N LEU A 129 3.22 26.03 -0.84
CA LEU A 129 4.55 26.44 -0.35
C LEU A 129 5.58 26.67 -1.45
N SER A 130 5.27 26.32 -2.69
CA SER A 130 6.21 26.40 -3.82
C SER A 130 6.02 27.67 -4.65
N PRO A 131 7.06 28.12 -5.39
CA PRO A 131 6.93 29.23 -6.33
C PRO A 131 5.81 29.01 -7.34
N VAL A 132 5.18 30.11 -7.77
CA VAL A 132 4.16 30.13 -8.83
C VAL A 132 4.72 29.47 -10.09
N GLY A 133 3.91 28.61 -10.72
CA GLY A 133 4.33 27.84 -11.90
C GLY A 133 5.14 26.57 -11.60
N THR A 134 5.36 26.21 -10.33
CA THR A 134 5.94 24.90 -9.97
C THR A 134 5.02 23.78 -10.43
N ARG A 135 5.59 22.78 -11.09
CA ARG A 135 4.88 21.64 -11.65
C ARG A 135 5.15 20.39 -10.82
N PHE A 136 4.10 19.66 -10.48
CA PHE A 136 4.22 18.42 -9.73
C PHE A 136 3.71 17.23 -10.55
N PHE A 137 4.39 16.10 -10.38
CA PHE A 137 4.25 14.92 -11.21
C PHE A 137 4.40 13.66 -10.35
N GLY A 138 3.83 12.57 -10.84
CA GLY A 138 4.08 11.23 -10.37
C GLY A 138 3.17 10.77 -9.25
N LEU A 139 3.27 9.47 -8.99
CA LEU A 139 2.49 8.75 -7.98
C LEU A 139 3.26 8.47 -6.68
N SER A 140 4.46 9.04 -6.49
CA SER A 140 5.33 8.68 -5.38
C SER A 140 4.68 8.90 -4.02
N LEU A 141 3.96 10.01 -3.80
CA LEU A 141 3.22 10.27 -2.57
C LEU A 141 2.17 9.17 -2.27
N ALA A 142 1.44 8.72 -3.29
CA ALA A 142 0.51 7.60 -3.15
C ALA A 142 1.24 6.30 -2.80
N THR A 143 2.36 6.00 -3.46
CA THR A 143 3.18 4.81 -3.18
C THR A 143 3.79 4.82 -1.78
N PHE A 144 4.25 5.97 -1.27
CA PHE A 144 4.74 6.07 0.11
C PHE A 144 3.60 5.95 1.14
N GLY A 145 2.41 6.49 0.84
CA GLY A 145 1.22 6.24 1.66
C GLY A 145 0.86 4.76 1.74
N LEU A 146 0.90 4.06 0.60
CA LEU A 146 0.70 2.61 0.53
C LEU A 146 1.81 1.83 1.25
N TYR A 147 3.05 2.28 1.17
CA TYR A 147 4.18 1.69 1.89
C TYR A 147 3.92 1.71 3.41
N GLY A 148 3.54 2.87 3.95
CA GLY A 148 3.21 3.03 5.37
C GLY A 148 2.04 2.15 5.79
N TYR A 149 1.00 2.07 4.96
CA TYR A 149 -0.16 1.24 5.28
C TYR A 149 0.14 -0.26 5.22
N SER A 150 0.93 -0.68 4.22
CA SER A 150 1.36 -2.07 4.07
C SER A 150 2.18 -2.50 5.27
N LEU A 151 3.13 -1.67 5.72
CA LEU A 151 3.94 -1.91 6.91
C LEU A 151 3.07 -2.11 8.16
N ILE A 152 2.14 -1.19 8.44
CA ILE A 152 1.33 -1.30 9.67
C ILE A 152 0.44 -2.55 9.63
N ILE A 153 -0.14 -2.93 8.49
CA ILE A 153 -0.92 -4.17 8.38
C ILE A 153 -0.04 -5.40 8.58
N THR A 154 1.14 -5.44 7.96
CA THR A 154 2.08 -6.57 8.13
C THR A 154 2.49 -6.73 9.59
N LEU A 155 2.80 -5.63 10.29
CA LEU A 155 3.13 -5.65 11.72
C LEU A 155 1.95 -6.13 12.57
N TRP A 156 0.73 -5.69 12.27
CA TRP A 156 -0.48 -6.14 12.98
C TRP A 156 -0.81 -7.61 12.72
N ALA A 157 -0.62 -8.10 11.49
CA ALA A 157 -0.76 -9.51 11.17
C ALA A 157 0.28 -10.34 11.95
N GLY A 158 1.54 -9.91 11.94
CA GLY A 158 2.62 -10.53 12.72
C GLY A 158 2.33 -10.58 14.22
N GLY A 159 1.99 -9.43 14.83
CA GLY A 159 1.64 -9.35 16.25
C GLY A 159 0.44 -10.22 16.62
N SER A 160 -0.57 -10.30 15.75
CA SER A 160 -1.72 -11.18 15.93
C SER A 160 -1.31 -12.66 15.89
N LEU A 161 -0.43 -13.04 14.96
CA LEU A 161 0.11 -14.40 14.89
C LEU A 161 0.94 -14.76 16.12
N VAL A 162 1.77 -13.83 16.64
CA VAL A 162 2.51 -14.03 17.90
C VAL A 162 1.55 -14.27 19.05
N ALA A 163 0.51 -13.44 19.19
CA ALA A 163 -0.48 -13.59 20.24
C ALA A 163 -1.23 -14.95 20.17
N ILE A 164 -1.52 -15.44 18.95
CA ILE A 164 -2.11 -16.75 18.74
C ILE A 164 -1.11 -17.87 19.08
N ALA A 165 0.13 -17.74 18.61
CA ALA A 165 1.17 -18.74 18.83
C ALA A 165 1.42 -18.96 20.33
N VAL A 166 1.52 -17.90 21.13
CA VAL A 166 1.69 -17.99 22.59
C VAL A 166 0.60 -18.86 23.24
N LYS A 167 -0.63 -18.81 22.75
CA LYS A 167 -1.77 -19.57 23.31
C LYS A 167 -1.87 -20.99 22.76
N ILE A 168 -1.54 -21.21 21.49
CA ILE A 168 -1.81 -22.47 20.78
C ILE A 168 -0.58 -23.39 20.71
N TRP A 169 0.62 -22.90 21.03
CA TRP A 169 1.88 -23.65 20.86
C TRP A 169 1.89 -25.05 21.50
N ARG A 170 1.16 -25.24 22.59
CA ARG A 170 1.07 -26.50 23.34
C ARG A 170 -0.11 -27.40 22.95
N ILE A 171 -0.99 -26.95 22.05
CA ILE A 171 -2.31 -27.59 21.82
C ILE A 171 -2.29 -28.57 20.64
N SER A 172 -1.72 -28.20 19.50
CA SER A 172 -1.77 -29.06 18.30
C SER A 172 -0.59 -28.88 17.35
N ALA A 173 -0.04 -29.99 16.87
CA ALA A 173 1.03 -30.01 15.87
C ALA A 173 0.59 -29.49 14.49
N SER A 174 -0.67 -29.73 14.08
CA SER A 174 -1.18 -29.23 12.79
C SER A 174 -1.33 -27.71 12.78
N LEU A 175 -1.84 -27.14 13.88
CA LEU A 175 -1.96 -25.68 14.04
C LEU A 175 -0.58 -24.99 14.08
N ARG A 176 0.44 -25.64 14.63
CA ARG A 176 1.82 -25.12 14.59
C ARG A 176 2.35 -25.02 13.16
N LYS A 177 2.03 -25.99 12.29
CA LYS A 177 2.45 -25.98 10.88
C LYS A 177 1.82 -24.80 10.12
N ASP A 178 0.53 -24.57 10.31
CA ASP A 178 -0.19 -23.46 9.68
C ASP A 178 0.32 -22.10 10.18
N LEU A 179 0.61 -21.99 11.49
CA LEU A 179 1.23 -20.79 12.06
C LEU A 179 2.62 -20.54 11.48
N TYR A 180 3.44 -21.58 11.30
CA TYR A 180 4.75 -21.44 10.68
C TYR A 180 4.66 -20.85 9.27
N TYR A 181 3.77 -21.36 8.42
CA TYR A 181 3.56 -20.79 7.08
C TYR A 181 3.07 -19.34 7.14
N ALA A 182 2.15 -19.03 8.05
CA ALA A 182 1.68 -17.66 8.23
C ALA A 182 2.80 -16.70 8.68
N PHE A 183 3.68 -17.15 9.60
CA PHE A 183 4.86 -16.39 10.00
C PHE A 183 5.85 -16.21 8.85
N THR A 184 6.09 -17.25 8.04
CA THR A 184 6.94 -17.14 6.86
C THR A 184 6.41 -16.09 5.89
N LEU A 185 5.09 -16.05 5.64
CA LEU A 185 4.49 -15.02 4.78
C LEU A 185 4.65 -13.61 5.33
N VAL A 186 4.51 -13.42 6.65
CA VAL A 186 4.78 -12.12 7.30
C VAL A 186 6.25 -11.76 7.18
N LEU A 187 7.17 -12.69 7.41
CA LEU A 187 8.60 -12.44 7.30
C LEU A 187 9.00 -12.06 5.86
N LEU A 188 8.49 -12.79 4.87
CA LEU A 188 8.71 -12.45 3.46
C LEU A 188 8.15 -11.06 3.12
N SER A 189 6.96 -10.74 3.64
CA SER A 189 6.35 -9.41 3.48
C SER A 189 7.22 -8.30 4.08
N LEU A 190 7.78 -8.52 5.26
CA LEU A 190 8.74 -7.59 5.90
C LEU A 190 10.03 -7.47 5.09
N ILE A 191 10.57 -8.59 4.56
CA ILE A 191 11.76 -8.55 3.71
C ILE A 191 11.50 -7.70 2.46
N ILE A 192 10.35 -7.87 1.79
CA ILE A 192 9.98 -7.05 0.62
C ILE A 192 9.88 -5.57 1.00
N LEU A 193 9.28 -5.24 2.15
CA LEU A 193 9.19 -3.85 2.63
C LEU A 193 10.55 -3.25 3.00
N LEU A 194 11.46 -4.06 3.53
CA LEU A 194 12.77 -3.61 4.01
C LEU A 194 13.85 -3.62 2.91
N TYR A 195 13.65 -4.41 1.85
CA TYR A 195 14.61 -4.57 0.76
C TYR A 195 15.09 -3.24 0.15
N PRO A 196 14.21 -2.25 -0.13
CA PRO A 196 14.65 -0.96 -0.68
C PRO A 196 15.65 -0.22 0.22
N PHE A 197 15.61 -0.40 1.54
CA PHE A 197 16.58 0.22 2.45
C PHE A 197 17.95 -0.43 2.39
N ILE A 198 17.96 -1.75 2.20
CA ILE A 198 19.19 -2.53 2.09
C ILE A 198 19.87 -2.17 0.78
N GLU A 199 19.11 -2.10 -0.32
CA GLU A 199 19.62 -1.76 -1.64
C GLU A 199 20.14 -0.32 -1.72
N LEU A 200 19.40 0.65 -1.14
CA LEU A 200 19.76 2.07 -1.19
C LEU A 200 20.68 2.51 -0.04
N GLY A 201 21.04 1.60 0.86
CA GLY A 201 21.96 1.83 1.98
C GLY A 201 21.43 2.72 3.11
N SER A 202 20.27 3.37 2.97
CA SER A 202 19.63 4.12 4.05
C SER A 202 18.14 4.40 3.82
N PHE A 203 17.41 4.65 4.91
CA PHE A 203 16.02 5.10 4.86
C PHE A 203 15.86 6.45 4.14
N LEU A 204 16.80 7.39 4.35
CA LEU A 204 16.77 8.70 3.69
C LEU A 204 16.97 8.58 2.17
N ALA A 205 17.88 7.70 1.72
CA ALA A 205 18.09 7.44 0.29
C ALA A 205 16.84 6.83 -0.36
N PHE A 206 16.12 5.94 0.35
CA PHE A 206 14.82 5.44 -0.10
C PHE A 206 13.77 6.55 -0.25
N LEU A 207 13.72 7.49 0.69
CA LEU A 207 12.87 8.69 0.56
C LEU A 207 13.33 9.63 -0.57
N GLY A 208 14.47 9.37 -1.22
CA GLY A 208 14.98 10.14 -2.35
C GLY A 208 16.05 11.18 -1.98
N PHE A 209 16.64 11.10 -0.79
CA PHE A 209 17.80 11.93 -0.46
C PHE A 209 18.92 11.72 -1.49
N GLY A 210 19.52 12.81 -1.97
CA GLY A 210 20.49 12.79 -3.06
C GLY A 210 19.89 12.82 -4.47
N LYS A 211 18.55 12.80 -4.62
CA LYS A 211 17.88 13.00 -5.92
C LYS A 211 17.32 14.43 -6.03
N PRO A 212 17.77 15.24 -7.00
CA PRO A 212 17.42 16.68 -7.08
C PRO A 212 15.92 16.98 -7.17
N GLN A 213 15.11 16.04 -7.66
CA GLN A 213 13.66 16.22 -7.87
C GLN A 213 12.79 15.52 -6.82
N ALA A 214 13.40 14.81 -5.86
CA ALA A 214 12.63 14.03 -4.88
C ALA A 214 12.20 14.89 -3.70
N ASN A 215 10.91 14.86 -3.38
CA ASN A 215 10.40 15.51 -2.19
C ASN A 215 10.51 14.57 -0.96
N VAL A 216 11.69 14.52 -0.36
CA VAL A 216 11.99 13.65 0.79
C VAL A 216 11.00 13.88 1.95
N ILE A 217 10.70 15.14 2.27
CA ILE A 217 9.76 15.50 3.35
C ILE A 217 8.35 15.05 2.99
N GLY A 218 7.93 15.25 1.74
CA GLY A 218 6.65 14.77 1.22
C GLY A 218 6.49 13.27 1.30
N HIS A 219 7.52 12.52 0.88
CA HIS A 219 7.55 11.06 0.96
C HIS A 219 7.45 10.57 2.42
N LEU A 220 8.19 11.20 3.34
CA LEU A 220 8.12 10.87 4.76
C LEU A 220 6.72 11.17 5.34
N ALA A 221 6.17 12.34 5.05
CA ALA A 221 4.84 12.71 5.49
C ALA A 221 3.77 11.75 4.95
N ALA A 222 3.90 11.34 3.68
CA ALA A 222 2.96 10.39 3.07
C ALA A 222 3.05 9.01 3.71
N PHE A 223 4.26 8.52 3.96
CA PHE A 223 4.51 7.29 4.70
C PHE A 223 3.85 7.30 6.08
N LEU A 224 4.10 8.36 6.87
CA LEU A 224 3.52 8.49 8.20
C LEU A 224 1.99 8.61 8.14
N ALA A 225 1.45 9.39 7.20
CA ALA A 225 0.02 9.50 7.00
C ALA A 225 -0.61 8.15 6.62
N GLY A 226 0.05 7.34 5.79
CA GLY A 226 -0.36 5.99 5.45
C GLY A 226 -0.47 5.07 6.68
N MET A 227 0.49 5.15 7.60
CA MET A 227 0.45 4.42 8.87
C MET A 227 -0.72 4.89 9.76
N VAL A 228 -0.94 6.21 9.84
CA VAL A 228 -1.96 6.81 10.73
C VAL A 228 -3.38 6.62 10.19
N ILE A 229 -3.64 6.95 8.93
CA ILE A 229 -4.97 6.82 8.28
C ILE A 229 -5.40 5.35 8.23
N GLY A 230 -4.43 4.45 8.06
CA GLY A 230 -4.66 3.01 8.09
C GLY A 230 -5.11 2.46 9.44
N PHE A 231 -4.75 3.13 10.54
CA PHE A 231 -4.95 2.63 11.89
C PHE A 231 -6.44 2.53 12.27
N PRO A 232 -7.31 3.56 12.10
CA PRO A 232 -8.75 3.44 12.36
C PRO A 232 -9.42 2.30 11.58
N VAL A 233 -9.10 2.13 10.29
CA VAL A 233 -9.65 1.07 9.44
C VAL A 233 -9.29 -0.30 10.01
N LEU A 234 -8.05 -0.44 10.45
CA LEU A 234 -7.53 -1.67 11.03
C LEU A 234 -8.15 -1.96 12.41
N THR A 235 -8.25 -0.97 13.30
CA THR A 235 -8.88 -1.12 14.62
C THR A 235 -10.36 -1.49 14.51
N LEU A 236 -11.10 -0.83 13.62
CA LEU A 236 -12.53 -1.12 13.38
C LEU A 236 -12.74 -2.52 12.79
N THR A 237 -11.75 -3.05 12.09
CA THR A 237 -11.80 -4.38 11.48
C THR A 237 -11.42 -5.48 12.46
N CYS A 238 -10.48 -5.23 13.36
CA CYS A 238 -9.89 -6.24 14.25
C CYS A 238 -10.39 -6.17 15.71
N LYS A 239 -11.54 -5.52 15.98
CA LYS A 239 -12.05 -5.23 17.34
C LYS A 239 -12.04 -6.41 18.33
N LYS A 240 -12.15 -7.67 17.89
CA LYS A 240 -11.85 -8.87 18.70
C LYS A 240 -11.35 -10.01 17.78
N PRO A 241 -10.17 -10.62 18.01
CA PRO A 241 -9.76 -11.81 17.27
C PRO A 241 -10.73 -12.96 17.56
N PHE A 242 -11.36 -13.52 16.52
CA PHE A 242 -12.36 -14.59 16.66
C PHE A 242 -11.77 -15.85 17.31
N ILE A 243 -10.49 -16.12 17.09
CA ILE A 243 -9.77 -17.27 17.68
C ILE A 243 -9.72 -17.16 19.22
N LEU A 244 -9.75 -15.95 19.78
CA LEU A 244 -9.78 -15.72 21.23
C LEU A 244 -11.18 -15.80 21.86
N GLN A 245 -12.23 -15.90 21.04
CA GLN A 245 -13.60 -16.07 21.54
C GLN A 245 -14.01 -17.54 21.64
N LYS A 246 -13.20 -18.45 21.07
CA LYS A 246 -13.48 -19.89 20.98
C LYS A 246 -12.52 -20.76 21.80
N ILE A 247 -11.54 -20.15 22.44
CA ILE A 247 -10.68 -20.73 23.47
C ILE A 247 -11.08 -20.09 24.78
#